data_AF-A0A510JXS4-F1
#
_entry.id   AF-A0A510JXS4-F1
#
_cell.length_a   1.000
_cell.length_b   1.000
_cell.length_c   1.000
_cell.angle_alpha   90.00
_cell.angle_beta   90.00
_cell.angle_gamma   90.00
#
_symmetry.space_group_name_H-M   'P 1'
#
loop_
_entity.id
_entity.type
_entity.pdbx_description
1 polymer ?
#
loop_
_entity_poly.entity_id
_entity_poly.type
_entity_poly.pdbx_seq_one_letter_code
_entity_poly.pdbx_strand_id
1 'polypeptide(L)'
;MKRGKQAYNDARVEGDGVPRAFSEAFGYTISAQTTPEIFKLVTKLREDAGDLATRSAKQTYMRIRPFAYFKESTCRPEDEASLSTNGSYPSGHTSIGWATALVLAEVNPARQSEIIKRGYEMGQSRVICGYHWQSDVDAARVVASTVVATLHSNNEFNAQLAKAKAEFQRLNRRK
;
A
#
# COMPACT_ATOMS: atom_id res chain seq x y z
N MET A 1 8.81 -5.74 21.03
CA MET A 1 8.01 -6.69 20.22
C MET A 1 6.85 -6.08 19.42
N LYS A 2 6.40 -4.83 19.64
CA LYS A 2 5.26 -4.24 18.90
C LYS A 2 5.51 -4.03 17.38
N ARG A 3 6.71 -3.58 16.98
CA ARG A 3 7.04 -3.24 15.58
C ARG A 3 7.13 -4.46 14.64
N GLY A 4 7.62 -5.59 15.12
CA GLY A 4 7.69 -6.84 14.35
C GLY A 4 6.31 -7.42 14.06
N LYS A 5 5.40 -7.40 15.05
CA LYS A 5 3.99 -7.79 14.84
C LYS A 5 3.29 -6.90 13.83
N GLN A 6 3.55 -5.58 13.86
CA GLN A 6 3.06 -4.67 12.82
C GLN A 6 3.66 -5.04 11.45
N ALA A 7 4.94 -5.38 11.37
CA ALA A 7 5.55 -5.78 10.09
C ALA A 7 4.90 -7.04 9.49
N TYR A 8 4.57 -8.03 10.33
CA TYR A 8 3.82 -9.21 9.93
C TYR A 8 2.41 -8.87 9.39
N ASN A 9 1.69 -7.99 10.09
CA ASN A 9 0.35 -7.58 9.66
C ASN A 9 0.39 -6.76 8.36
N ASP A 10 1.38 -5.86 8.24
CA ASP A 10 1.58 -5.00 7.06
C ASP A 10 1.96 -5.79 5.81
N ALA A 11 2.43 -7.03 5.98
CA ALA A 11 2.73 -7.90 4.86
C ALA A 11 1.48 -8.39 4.13
N ARG A 12 0.33 -8.41 4.81
CA ARG A 12 -0.96 -8.75 4.20
C ARG A 12 -1.56 -7.54 3.49
N VAL A 13 -1.36 -7.46 2.19
CA VAL A 13 -1.99 -6.42 1.35
C VAL A 13 -3.31 -6.85 0.71
N GLU A 14 -3.62 -8.16 0.72
CA GLU A 14 -4.85 -8.71 0.13
C GLU A 14 -6.13 -8.39 0.90
N GLY A 15 -7.27 -8.37 0.18
CA GLY A 15 -8.61 -8.18 0.75
C GLY A 15 -8.73 -6.88 1.53
N ASP A 16 -9.05 -7.00 2.83
CA ASP A 16 -9.18 -5.88 3.77
C ASP A 16 -7.85 -5.47 4.43
N GLY A 17 -6.71 -6.07 4.03
CA GLY A 17 -5.40 -5.83 4.63
C GLY A 17 -4.98 -4.36 4.62
N VAL A 18 -4.95 -3.74 3.44
CA VAL A 18 -4.63 -2.32 3.29
C VAL A 18 -5.69 -1.41 3.93
N PRO A 19 -7.01 -1.58 3.69
CA PRO A 19 -8.04 -0.83 4.41
C PRO A 19 -7.87 -0.83 5.94
N ARG A 20 -7.63 -2.01 6.54
CA ARG A 20 -7.41 -2.13 7.99
C ARG A 20 -6.12 -1.45 8.43
N ALA A 21 -5.04 -1.60 7.66
CA ALA A 21 -3.75 -0.98 7.95
C ALA A 21 -3.81 0.55 8.02
N PHE A 22 -4.73 1.19 7.28
CA PHE A 22 -4.88 2.65 7.24
C PHE A 22 -5.99 3.20 8.12
N SER A 23 -6.89 2.37 8.66
CA SER A 23 -8.09 2.83 9.39
C SER A 23 -7.76 3.77 10.56
N GLU A 24 -6.76 3.42 11.37
CA GLU A 24 -6.33 4.25 12.51
C GLU A 24 -5.75 5.60 12.06
N ALA A 25 -4.87 5.59 11.05
CA ALA A 25 -4.27 6.80 10.51
C ALA A 25 -5.30 7.71 9.82
N PHE A 26 -6.27 7.10 9.14
CA PHE A 26 -7.37 7.81 8.47
C PHE A 26 -8.39 8.38 9.48
N GLY A 27 -8.55 7.77 10.65
CA GLY A 27 -9.45 8.21 11.72
C GLY A 27 -10.87 7.68 11.64
N TYR A 28 -11.12 6.77 10.71
CA TYR A 28 -12.36 6.02 10.56
C TYR A 28 -12.04 4.61 10.10
N THR A 29 -12.84 3.64 10.52
CA THR A 29 -12.75 2.27 10.01
C THR A 29 -12.99 2.25 8.50
N ILE A 30 -11.99 1.79 7.74
CA ILE A 30 -12.08 1.56 6.31
C ILE A 30 -12.59 0.13 6.07
N SER A 31 -13.87 -0.02 5.73
CA SER A 31 -14.50 -1.33 5.50
C SER A 31 -15.65 -1.23 4.49
N ALA A 32 -16.00 -2.35 3.88
CA ALA A 32 -17.14 -2.43 2.97
C ALA A 32 -18.48 -2.06 3.65
N GLN A 33 -18.57 -2.17 4.98
CA GLN A 33 -19.78 -1.90 5.75
C GLN A 33 -19.91 -0.43 6.17
N THR A 34 -18.82 0.18 6.62
CA THR A 34 -18.86 1.53 7.23
C THR A 34 -18.44 2.64 6.29
N THR A 35 -17.61 2.32 5.29
CA THR A 35 -17.00 3.27 4.35
C THR A 35 -16.83 2.62 2.96
N PRO A 36 -17.93 2.13 2.36
CA PRO A 36 -17.87 1.34 1.12
C PRO A 36 -17.16 2.06 -0.04
N GLU A 37 -17.32 3.37 -0.20
CA GLU A 37 -16.69 4.09 -1.33
C GLU A 37 -15.18 4.29 -1.12
N ILE A 38 -14.75 4.57 0.10
CA ILE A 38 -13.31 4.63 0.45
C ILE A 38 -12.70 3.23 0.36
N PHE A 39 -13.38 2.20 0.86
CA PHE A 39 -12.93 0.80 0.76
C PHE A 39 -12.76 0.37 -0.70
N LYS A 40 -13.71 0.72 -1.56
CA LYS A 40 -13.65 0.44 -3.00
C LYS A 40 -12.52 1.19 -3.68
N LEU A 41 -12.28 2.46 -3.33
CA LEU A 41 -11.16 3.25 -3.84
C LEU A 41 -9.82 2.59 -3.51
N VAL A 42 -9.61 2.23 -2.23
CA VAL A 42 -8.37 1.59 -1.77
C VAL A 42 -8.16 0.23 -2.41
N THR A 43 -9.21 -0.60 -2.54
CA THR A 43 -9.08 -1.94 -3.11
C THR A 43 -8.84 -1.93 -4.62
N LYS A 44 -9.45 -1.00 -5.37
CA LYS A 44 -9.19 -0.83 -6.82
C LYS A 44 -7.77 -0.37 -7.13
N LEU A 45 -7.19 0.50 -6.29
CA LEU A 45 -5.84 1.05 -6.47
C LEU A 45 -4.73 -0.02 -6.45
N ARG A 46 -5.00 -1.19 -5.88
CA ARG A 46 -3.98 -2.21 -5.59
C ARG A 46 -3.34 -2.80 -6.83
N GLU A 47 -4.12 -3.08 -7.87
CA GLU A 47 -3.61 -3.69 -9.10
C GLU A 47 -2.73 -2.70 -9.88
N ASP A 48 -3.24 -1.47 -10.05
CA ASP A 48 -2.53 -0.39 -10.74
C ASP A 48 -1.20 -0.07 -10.06
N ALA A 49 -1.20 0.10 -8.73
CA ALA A 49 0.00 0.44 -7.97
C ALA A 49 0.93 -0.75 -7.72
N GLY A 50 0.38 -1.94 -7.48
CA GLY A 50 1.13 -3.11 -7.03
C GLY A 50 1.78 -3.89 -8.17
N ASP A 51 1.04 -4.17 -9.23
CA ASP A 51 1.51 -4.97 -10.35
C ASP A 51 1.85 -4.09 -11.56
N LEU A 52 0.87 -3.44 -12.19
CA LEU A 52 1.07 -2.71 -13.45
C LEU A 52 2.23 -1.70 -13.39
N ALA A 53 2.32 -0.96 -12.30
CA ALA A 53 3.38 0.02 -12.08
C ALA A 53 4.79 -0.56 -11.94
N THR A 54 4.91 -1.81 -11.44
CA THR A 54 6.20 -2.40 -11.06
C THR A 54 6.64 -3.53 -11.96
N ARG A 55 5.72 -4.10 -12.74
CA ARG A 55 5.88 -5.34 -13.50
C ARG A 55 7.06 -5.31 -14.45
N SER A 56 7.21 -4.26 -15.26
CA SER A 56 8.28 -4.17 -16.26
C SER A 56 9.66 -4.22 -15.61
N ALA A 57 9.90 -3.37 -14.61
CA ALA A 57 11.15 -3.36 -13.86
C ALA A 57 11.40 -4.69 -13.14
N LYS A 58 10.37 -5.30 -12.54
CA LYS A 58 10.50 -6.62 -11.89
C LYS A 58 10.95 -7.71 -12.85
N GLN A 59 10.33 -7.77 -14.03
CA GLN A 59 10.65 -8.76 -15.06
C GLN A 59 12.03 -8.51 -15.67
N THR A 60 12.46 -7.24 -15.81
CA THR A 60 13.78 -6.89 -16.34
C THR A 60 14.89 -7.24 -15.37
N TYR A 61 14.78 -6.84 -14.10
CA TYR A 61 15.90 -6.95 -13.15
C TYR A 61 15.91 -8.28 -12.39
N MET A 62 14.75 -8.92 -12.18
CA MET A 62 14.61 -10.19 -11.44
C MET A 62 15.44 -10.26 -10.16
N ARG A 63 15.52 -9.13 -9.44
CA ARG A 63 16.42 -8.97 -8.30
C ARG A 63 16.08 -9.97 -7.19
N ILE A 64 17.08 -10.67 -6.67
CA ILE A 64 16.93 -11.59 -5.55
C ILE A 64 16.55 -10.82 -4.26
N ARG A 65 15.60 -11.37 -3.49
CA ARG A 65 15.13 -10.81 -2.22
C ARG A 65 16.10 -11.06 -1.07
N PRO A 66 16.08 -10.27 0.02
CA PRO A 66 16.99 -10.46 1.15
C PRO A 66 16.92 -11.87 1.76
N PHE A 67 15.71 -12.36 2.08
CA PHE A 67 15.53 -13.67 2.71
C PHE A 67 16.11 -14.82 1.85
N ALA A 68 15.92 -14.76 0.53
CA ALA A 68 16.45 -15.75 -0.41
C ALA A 68 17.98 -15.65 -0.55
N TYR A 69 18.53 -14.43 -0.51
CA TYR A 69 19.97 -14.20 -0.57
C TYR A 69 20.69 -14.73 0.68
N PHE A 70 20.16 -14.41 1.87
CA PHE A 70 20.73 -14.86 3.15
C PHE A 70 20.32 -16.28 3.56
N LYS A 71 19.36 -16.89 2.85
CA LYS A 71 18.77 -18.20 3.17
C LYS A 71 18.15 -18.25 4.57
N GLU A 72 17.48 -17.17 4.94
CA GLU A 72 16.75 -17.03 6.19
C GLU A 72 15.24 -16.91 5.91
N SER A 73 14.42 -17.18 6.93
CA SER A 73 12.98 -16.93 6.84
C SER A 73 12.64 -15.46 7.09
N THR A 74 11.58 -15.01 6.44
CA THR A 74 10.94 -13.72 6.66
C THR A 74 10.13 -13.74 7.96
N CYS A 75 9.62 -12.58 8.36
CA CYS A 75 8.69 -12.53 9.49
C CYS A 75 7.34 -13.20 9.21
N ARG A 76 7.03 -13.57 7.94
CA ARG A 76 5.77 -14.18 7.49
C ARG A 76 6.02 -15.34 6.49
N PRO A 77 6.52 -16.49 6.96
CA PRO A 77 6.97 -17.57 6.08
C PRO A 77 5.91 -18.10 5.10
N GLU A 78 4.63 -17.98 5.42
CA GLU A 78 3.51 -18.43 4.58
C GLU A 78 3.42 -17.72 3.22
N ASP A 79 3.99 -16.52 3.05
CA ASP A 79 3.99 -15.81 1.77
C ASP A 79 5.32 -15.99 0.98
N GLU A 80 6.31 -16.74 1.51
CA GLU A 80 7.62 -16.86 0.87
C GLU A 80 7.58 -17.60 -0.48
N ALA A 81 6.76 -18.65 -0.57
CA ALA A 81 6.64 -19.47 -1.77
C ALA A 81 6.15 -18.66 -2.98
N SER A 82 5.19 -17.74 -2.77
CA SER A 82 4.67 -16.88 -3.84
C SER A 82 5.60 -15.73 -4.19
N LEU A 83 6.41 -15.26 -3.23
CA LEU A 83 7.28 -14.10 -3.43
C LEU A 83 8.68 -14.47 -3.92
N SER A 84 9.16 -15.69 -3.69
CA SER A 84 10.47 -16.17 -4.13
C SER A 84 10.63 -16.25 -5.65
N THR A 85 9.52 -16.39 -6.39
CA THR A 85 9.51 -16.54 -7.86
C THR A 85 9.39 -15.22 -8.63
N ASN A 86 9.27 -14.08 -7.94
CA ASN A 86 9.13 -12.75 -8.55
C ASN A 86 10.23 -11.78 -8.08
N GLY A 87 10.70 -10.90 -8.96
CA GLY A 87 11.74 -9.92 -8.70
C GLY A 87 11.44 -8.98 -7.52
N SER A 88 12.47 -8.69 -6.73
CA SER A 88 12.40 -7.82 -5.55
C SER A 88 12.22 -6.34 -5.91
N TYR A 89 12.76 -5.88 -7.04
CA TYR A 89 12.85 -4.47 -7.38
C TYR A 89 11.84 -4.04 -8.47
N PRO A 90 11.08 -2.95 -8.27
CA PRO A 90 10.81 -2.27 -7.00
C PRO A 90 9.78 -3.05 -6.15
N SER A 91 9.56 -2.64 -4.90
CA SER A 91 8.59 -3.30 -4.02
C SER A 91 7.12 -2.96 -4.36
N GLY A 92 6.39 -3.92 -4.93
CA GLY A 92 4.95 -3.76 -5.21
C GLY A 92 4.10 -3.49 -3.96
N HIS A 93 4.39 -4.15 -2.83
CA HIS A 93 3.67 -3.88 -1.57
C HIS A 93 3.90 -2.47 -1.05
N THR A 94 5.13 -1.97 -1.16
CA THR A 94 5.45 -0.58 -0.81
C THR A 94 4.72 0.37 -1.75
N SER A 95 4.66 0.05 -3.04
CA SER A 95 3.95 0.86 -4.04
C SER A 95 2.47 0.99 -3.70
N ILE A 96 1.79 -0.12 -3.35
CA ILE A 96 0.40 -0.12 -2.88
C ILE A 96 0.23 0.77 -1.65
N GLY A 97 1.08 0.60 -0.62
CA GLY A 97 0.99 1.36 0.62
C GLY A 97 1.21 2.87 0.40
N TRP A 98 2.18 3.23 -0.43
CA TRP A 98 2.48 4.64 -0.73
C TRP A 98 1.40 5.30 -1.57
N ALA A 99 0.95 4.65 -2.65
CA ALA A 99 -0.15 5.15 -3.47
C ALA A 99 -1.43 5.32 -2.65
N THR A 100 -1.77 4.34 -1.80
CA THR A 100 -2.92 4.42 -0.90
C THR A 100 -2.82 5.62 0.05
N ALA A 101 -1.65 5.86 0.62
CA ALA A 101 -1.44 6.98 1.52
C ALA A 101 -1.65 8.34 0.81
N LEU A 102 -1.13 8.49 -0.41
CA LEU A 102 -1.31 9.72 -1.20
C LEU A 102 -2.80 9.99 -1.49
N VAL A 103 -3.52 8.97 -1.96
CA VAL A 103 -4.94 9.09 -2.29
C VAL A 103 -5.79 9.32 -1.02
N LEU A 104 -5.51 8.63 0.09
CA LEU A 104 -6.24 8.85 1.34
C LEU A 104 -5.93 10.22 1.97
N ALA A 105 -4.72 10.75 1.81
CA ALA A 105 -4.39 12.11 2.24
C ALA A 105 -5.19 13.16 1.46
N GLU A 106 -5.52 12.88 0.19
CA GLU A 106 -6.40 13.74 -0.60
C GLU A 106 -7.88 13.64 -0.16
N VAL A 107 -8.30 12.49 0.35
CA VAL A 107 -9.66 12.30 0.90
C VAL A 107 -9.81 12.96 2.27
N ASN A 108 -8.81 12.80 3.15
CA ASN A 108 -8.79 13.38 4.50
C ASN A 108 -7.51 14.20 4.74
N PRO A 109 -7.45 15.44 4.21
CA PRO A 109 -6.26 16.29 4.33
C PRO A 109 -5.96 16.70 5.78
N ALA A 110 -6.96 16.70 6.66
CA ALA A 110 -6.78 17.02 8.08
C ALA A 110 -5.89 16.00 8.82
N ARG A 111 -5.74 14.78 8.29
CA ARG A 111 -4.89 13.72 8.85
C ARG A 111 -3.77 13.28 7.91
N GLN A 112 -3.40 14.14 6.95
CA GLN A 112 -2.41 13.83 5.93
C GLN A 112 -1.09 13.34 6.54
N SER A 113 -0.64 13.92 7.65
CA SER A 113 0.64 13.57 8.28
C SER A 113 0.63 12.14 8.83
N GLU A 114 -0.45 11.73 9.50
CA GLU A 114 -0.59 10.37 10.00
C GLU A 114 -0.75 9.36 8.86
N ILE A 115 -1.52 9.71 7.84
CA ILE A 115 -1.74 8.85 6.67
C ILE A 115 -0.44 8.63 5.90
N ILE A 116 0.31 9.70 5.59
CA ILE A 116 1.58 9.61 4.88
C ILE A 116 2.63 8.87 5.70
N LYS A 117 2.72 9.14 7.01
CA LYS A 117 3.59 8.38 7.92
C LYS A 117 3.25 6.89 7.88
N ARG A 118 1.96 6.55 7.88
CA ARG A 118 1.52 5.16 7.84
C ARG A 118 1.92 4.45 6.54
N GLY A 119 1.76 5.13 5.40
CA GLY A 119 2.23 4.63 4.11
C GLY A 119 3.75 4.41 4.07
N TYR A 120 4.52 5.34 4.66
CA TYR A 120 5.96 5.18 4.80
C TYR A 120 6.33 3.94 5.62
N GLU A 121 5.66 3.74 6.76
CA GLU A 121 5.88 2.62 7.67
C GLU A 121 5.53 1.26 7.06
N MET A 122 4.53 1.18 6.17
CA MET A 122 4.26 -0.05 5.42
C MET A 122 5.44 -0.49 4.56
N GLY A 123 6.15 0.46 3.94
CA GLY A 123 7.41 0.18 3.24
C GLY A 123 8.50 -0.32 4.20
N GLN A 124 8.66 0.34 5.35
CA GLN A 124 9.64 -0.06 6.37
C GLN A 124 9.35 -1.45 6.94
N SER A 125 8.08 -1.83 7.04
CA SER A 125 7.66 -3.18 7.44
C SER A 125 8.20 -4.24 6.49
N ARG A 126 8.34 -3.95 5.19
CA ARG A 126 8.89 -4.90 4.21
C ARG A 126 10.38 -5.15 4.41
N VAL A 127 11.12 -4.13 4.86
CA VAL A 127 12.54 -4.24 5.20
C VAL A 127 12.70 -5.07 6.47
N ILE A 128 11.97 -4.70 7.53
CA ILE A 128 12.01 -5.40 8.82
C ILE A 128 11.61 -6.87 8.69
N CYS A 129 10.64 -7.17 7.82
CA CYS A 129 10.19 -8.53 7.60
C CYS A 129 11.12 -9.36 6.70
N GLY A 130 12.18 -8.77 6.12
CA GLY A 130 13.15 -9.47 5.27
C GLY A 130 12.73 -9.65 3.80
N TYR A 131 11.61 -9.04 3.37
CA TYR A 131 11.09 -9.22 2.01
C TYR A 131 11.75 -8.38 0.94
N HIS A 132 12.26 -7.21 1.31
CA HIS A 132 12.75 -6.21 0.37
C HIS A 132 13.97 -5.49 0.92
N TRP A 133 14.89 -5.17 0.01
CA TRP A 133 15.98 -4.25 0.29
C TRP A 133 15.42 -2.84 0.49
N GLN A 134 16.10 -2.01 1.29
CA GLN A 134 15.71 -0.61 1.48
C GLN A 134 15.57 0.14 0.15
N SER A 135 16.48 -0.10 -0.80
CA SER A 135 16.41 0.49 -2.14
C SER A 135 15.17 0.07 -2.95
N ASP A 136 14.64 -1.14 -2.74
CA ASP A 136 13.41 -1.58 -3.44
C ASP A 136 12.20 -0.80 -2.94
N VAL A 137 12.21 -0.47 -1.65
CA VAL A 137 11.19 0.33 -0.96
C VAL A 137 11.28 1.78 -1.40
N ASP A 138 12.48 2.35 -1.47
CA ASP A 138 12.68 3.74 -1.88
C ASP A 138 12.25 3.97 -3.33
N ALA A 139 12.65 3.08 -4.25
CA ALA A 139 12.22 3.14 -5.65
C ALA A 139 10.70 2.95 -5.82
N ALA A 140 10.09 2.09 -5.02
CA ALA A 140 8.64 1.87 -5.06
C ALA A 140 7.84 3.12 -4.70
N ARG A 141 8.32 3.97 -3.78
CA ARG A 141 7.65 5.23 -3.45
C ARG A 141 7.63 6.18 -4.64
N VAL A 142 8.74 6.26 -5.38
CA VAL A 142 8.83 7.07 -6.61
C VAL A 142 7.84 6.58 -7.66
N VAL A 143 7.86 5.26 -7.93
CA VAL A 143 6.95 4.63 -8.91
C VAL A 143 5.48 4.86 -8.53
N ALA A 144 5.11 4.64 -7.27
CA ALA A 144 3.76 4.86 -6.78
C ALA A 144 3.30 6.32 -6.93
N SER A 145 4.16 7.30 -6.66
CA SER A 145 3.84 8.71 -6.88
C SER A 145 3.53 9.01 -8.36
N THR A 146 4.30 8.43 -9.29
CA THR A 146 4.02 8.56 -10.73
C THR A 146 2.70 7.92 -11.12
N VAL A 147 2.37 6.75 -10.56
CA VAL A 147 1.10 6.06 -10.82
C VAL A 147 -0.08 6.87 -10.34
N VAL A 148 0.00 7.45 -9.14
CA VAL A 148 -1.06 8.33 -8.63
C VAL A 148 -1.26 9.52 -9.57
N ALA A 149 -0.20 10.12 -10.11
CA ALA A 149 -0.34 11.18 -11.11
C ALA A 149 -1.08 10.69 -12.38
N THR A 150 -0.72 9.52 -12.92
CA THR A 150 -1.40 8.90 -14.06
C THR A 150 -2.87 8.58 -13.78
N LEU A 151 -3.20 8.12 -12.56
CA LEU A 151 -4.57 7.80 -12.18
C LEU A 151 -5.48 9.04 -12.22
N HIS A 152 -4.95 10.22 -11.93
CA HIS A 152 -5.72 11.46 -12.01
C HIS A 152 -6.08 11.88 -13.44
N SER A 153 -5.48 11.26 -14.48
CA SER A 153 -5.95 11.41 -15.86
C SER A 153 -7.04 10.40 -16.25
N ASN A 154 -7.43 9.48 -15.35
CA ASN A 154 -8.46 8.48 -15.58
C ASN A 154 -9.82 8.93 -15.01
N ASN A 155 -10.83 9.02 -15.88
CA ASN A 155 -12.18 9.46 -15.49
C ASN A 155 -12.87 8.51 -14.50
N GLU A 156 -12.65 7.20 -14.59
CA GLU A 156 -13.22 6.23 -13.65
C GLU A 156 -12.61 6.40 -12.26
N PHE A 157 -11.28 6.60 -12.19
CA PHE A 157 -10.59 6.89 -10.93
C PHE A 157 -11.12 8.17 -10.30
N ASN A 158 -11.18 9.27 -11.06
CA ASN A 158 -11.69 10.56 -10.59
C ASN A 158 -13.14 10.46 -10.09
N ALA A 159 -14.00 9.68 -10.77
CA ALA A 159 -15.36 9.44 -10.33
C ALA A 159 -15.43 8.65 -9.01
N GLN A 160 -14.59 7.62 -8.83
CA GLN A 160 -14.52 6.84 -7.58
C GLN A 160 -13.94 7.68 -6.43
N LEU A 161 -12.92 8.50 -6.69
CA LEU A 161 -12.33 9.42 -5.73
C LEU A 161 -13.35 10.47 -5.26
N ALA A 162 -14.15 11.04 -6.18
CA ALA A 162 -15.22 11.96 -5.83
C ALA A 162 -16.27 11.31 -4.90
N LYS A 163 -16.64 10.05 -5.14
CA LYS A 163 -17.54 9.29 -4.27
C LYS A 163 -16.96 9.09 -2.87
N ALA A 164 -15.68 8.73 -2.77
CA ALA A 164 -14.98 8.56 -1.49
C ALA A 164 -14.89 9.88 -0.70
N LYS A 165 -14.59 11.01 -1.38
CA LYS A 165 -14.61 12.34 -0.76
C LYS A 165 -16.01 12.72 -0.25
N ALA A 166 -17.05 12.47 -1.04
CA ALA A 166 -18.44 12.73 -0.63
C ALA A 166 -18.86 11.84 0.56
N GLU A 167 -18.44 10.58 0.58
CA GLU A 167 -18.63 9.68 1.73
C GLU A 167 -17.95 10.22 2.99
N PHE A 168 -16.67 10.61 2.89
CA PHE A 168 -15.94 11.18 4.01
C PHE A 168 -16.57 12.47 4.55
N GLN A 169 -17.00 13.38 3.67
CA GLN A 169 -17.70 14.61 4.05
C GLN A 169 -18.98 14.32 4.86
N ARG A 170 -19.75 13.28 4.50
CA ARG A 170 -20.94 12.87 5.27
C ARG A 170 -20.58 12.33 6.65
N LEU A 171 -19.50 11.57 6.78
CA LEU A 171 -19.03 11.05 8.07
C LEU A 171 -18.56 12.18 8.99
N ASN A 172 -17.87 13.18 8.44
CA ASN A 172 -17.33 14.27 9.24
C ASN A 172 -18.43 15.25 9.73
N ARG A 173 -19.53 15.40 8.99
CA ARG A 173 -20.71 16.20 9.43
C ARG A 173 -21.54 15.54 10.54
N ARG A 174 -21.31 14.26 10.82
CA ARG A 174 -22.02 13.49 11.87
C ARG A 174 -21.25 13.44 13.19
N LYS A 175 -20.03 14.00 13.23
CA LYS A 175 -19.30 14.29 14.47
C LYS A 175 -19.76 15.65 15.01
#